data_AF-A0A3D1XSP8-F1
#
_entry.id   AF-A0A3D1XSP8-F1
#
_cell.length_a   1.000
_cell.length_b   1.000
_cell.length_c   1.000
_cell.angle_alpha   90.00
_cell.angle_beta   90.00
_cell.angle_gamma   90.00
#
_symmetry.space_group_name_H-M   'P 1'
#
loop_
_entity.id
_entity.type
_entity.pdbx_description
1 polymer ?
#
loop_
_entity_poly.entity_id
_entity_poly.type
_entity_poly.pdbx_seq_one_letter_code
_entity_poly.pdbx_strand_id
1 'polypeptide(L)'
;MNKGTVLLEAMFALFFLTSCASNGTVVAKAFPGSAEIFKVTDEGTVEVKGDDMKDKSVHWVFVECDYWSGCYMRCQGPIKTCKSIATKSGLDIAYVVTNHAN
;
A
#
# COMPACT_ATOMS: atom_id res chain seq x y z
N MET A 1 1.64 33.11 29.63
CA MET A 1 1.05 32.55 28.38
C MET A 1 -0.43 32.90 28.35
N ASN A 2 -0.93 33.47 27.25
CA ASN A 2 -2.35 33.76 27.08
C ASN A 2 -3.11 32.44 26.85
N LYS A 3 -4.28 32.27 27.46
CA LYS A 3 -5.13 31.06 27.32
C LYS A 3 -5.43 30.75 25.84
N GLY A 4 -5.55 31.78 24.99
CA GLY A 4 -5.74 31.61 23.55
C GLY A 4 -4.54 31.01 22.82
N THR A 5 -3.31 31.35 23.23
CA THR A 5 -2.08 30.80 22.64
C THR A 5 -1.91 29.32 22.99
N VAL A 6 -2.23 28.95 24.23
CA VAL A 6 -2.19 27.54 24.68
C VAL A 6 -3.22 26.68 23.93
N LEU A 7 -4.42 27.22 23.69
CA LEU A 7 -5.45 26.52 22.93
C LEU A 7 -5.02 26.29 21.47
N LEU A 8 -4.42 27.31 20.84
CA LEU A 8 -3.96 27.22 19.46
C LEU A 8 -2.83 26.19 19.30
N GLU A 9 -1.84 26.18 20.20
CA GLU A 9 -0.77 25.19 20.19
C GLU A 9 -1.29 23.77 20.38
N ALA A 10 -2.26 23.56 21.27
CA ALA A 10 -2.87 22.26 21.48
C ALA A 10 -3.61 21.76 20.22
N MET A 11 -4.31 22.65 19.49
CA MET A 11 -4.97 22.29 18.24
C MET A 11 -3.98 21.91 17.14
N PHE A 12 -2.88 22.64 17.00
CA PHE A 12 -1.82 22.27 16.04
C PHE A 12 -1.20 20.92 16.38
N ALA A 13 -0.88 20.66 17.66
CA ALA A 13 -0.33 19.39 18.09
C ALA A 13 -1.27 18.21 17.78
N LEU A 14 -2.58 18.37 18.03
CA LEU A 14 -3.58 17.35 17.70
C LEU A 14 -3.67 17.09 16.19
N PHE A 15 -3.62 18.15 15.36
CA PHE A 15 -3.66 18.01 13.91
C PHE A 15 -2.45 17.22 13.37
N PHE A 16 -1.24 17.54 13.84
CA PHE A 16 -0.02 16.81 13.49
C PHE A 16 0.00 15.36 13.99
N LEU A 17 -0.61 15.08 15.14
CA LEU A 17 -0.73 13.70 15.64
C LEU A 17 -1.69 12.86 14.78
N THR A 18 -2.74 13.47 14.21
CA THR A 18 -3.70 12.75 13.37
C THR A 18 -3.22 12.50 11.93
N SER A 19 -2.25 13.28 11.42
CA SER A 19 -1.78 13.13 10.03
C SER A 19 -0.96 11.86 9.77
N CYS A 20 -0.42 11.22 10.82
CA CYS A 20 0.37 9.98 10.68
C CYS A 20 -0.48 8.71 10.50
N ALA A 21 -1.81 8.80 10.62
CA ALA A 21 -2.68 7.61 10.71
C ALA A 21 -3.22 7.10 9.37
N SER A 22 -3.00 7.81 8.27
CA SER A 22 -3.55 7.42 6.97
C SER A 22 -2.42 7.39 5.95
N ASN A 23 -1.89 6.21 5.66
CA ASN A 23 -1.21 5.98 4.39
C ASN A 23 -2.28 5.58 3.37
N GLY A 24 -2.20 6.12 2.15
CA GLY A 24 -3.08 5.69 1.08
C GLY A 24 -2.88 4.21 0.76
N THR A 25 -3.95 3.50 0.41
CA THR A 25 -3.85 2.18 -0.21
C THR A 25 -4.27 2.30 -1.66
N VAL A 26 -3.68 1.46 -2.52
CA VAL A 26 -4.10 1.35 -3.91
C VAL A 26 -4.24 -0.11 -4.30
N VAL A 27 -5.19 -0.36 -5.19
CA VAL A 27 -5.49 -1.69 -5.72
C VAL A 27 -4.96 -1.77 -7.16
N ALA A 28 -4.32 -2.89 -7.49
CA ALA A 28 -3.89 -3.18 -8.85
C ALA A 28 -5.09 -3.19 -9.81
N LYS A 29 -5.01 -2.39 -10.88
CA LYS A 29 -6.00 -2.42 -11.96
C LYS A 29 -5.84 -3.70 -12.79
N ALA A 30 -6.97 -4.27 -13.22
CA ALA A 30 -6.95 -5.39 -14.14
C ALA A 30 -6.34 -4.97 -15.50
N PHE A 31 -5.57 -5.87 -16.09
CA PHE A 31 -5.01 -5.74 -17.45
C PHE A 31 -5.26 -7.03 -18.24
N PRO A 32 -5.12 -7.06 -19.57
CA PRO A 32 -5.34 -8.27 -20.36
C PRO A 32 -4.54 -9.48 -19.83
N GLY A 33 -5.21 -10.59 -19.56
CA GLY A 33 -4.62 -11.80 -18.99
C GLY A 33 -4.39 -11.78 -17.47
N SER A 34 -4.68 -10.68 -16.76
CA SER A 34 -4.50 -10.56 -15.31
C SER A 34 -5.24 -11.63 -14.51
N ALA A 35 -6.42 -12.06 -14.97
CA ALA A 35 -7.23 -13.08 -14.31
C ALA A 35 -6.55 -14.45 -14.21
N GLU A 36 -5.56 -14.76 -15.06
CA GLU A 36 -4.77 -15.99 -14.96
C GLU A 36 -3.59 -15.85 -14.00
N ILE A 37 -3.18 -14.61 -13.71
CA ILE A 37 -1.95 -14.27 -12.98
C ILE A 37 -2.22 -13.97 -11.52
N PHE A 38 -3.30 -13.25 -11.19
CA PHE A 38 -3.64 -12.90 -9.83
C PHE A 38 -5.14 -12.77 -9.61
N LYS A 39 -5.54 -12.65 -8.36
CA LYS A 39 -6.86 -12.16 -7.94
C LYS A 39 -6.67 -11.06 -6.91
N VAL A 40 -7.69 -10.22 -6.75
CA VAL A 40 -7.73 -9.20 -5.70
C VAL A 40 -8.74 -9.65 -4.64
N THR A 41 -8.35 -9.63 -3.36
CA THR A 41 -9.25 -9.93 -2.23
C THR A 41 -10.16 -8.75 -1.92
N ASP A 42 -11.20 -8.97 -1.10
CA ASP A 42 -12.12 -7.90 -0.69
C ASP A 42 -11.39 -6.79 0.10
N GLU A 43 -10.27 -7.11 0.74
CA GLU A 43 -9.40 -6.16 1.43
C GLU A 43 -8.39 -5.46 0.49
N GLY A 44 -8.45 -5.70 -0.82
CA GLY A 44 -7.57 -5.09 -1.81
C GLY A 44 -6.19 -5.74 -1.94
N THR A 45 -6.00 -6.98 -1.44
CA THR A 45 -4.73 -7.72 -1.58
C THR A 45 -4.62 -8.33 -2.95
N VAL A 46 -3.50 -8.13 -3.64
CA VAL A 46 -3.14 -8.89 -4.83
C VAL A 46 -2.59 -10.26 -4.40
N GLU A 47 -3.31 -11.34 -4.70
CA GLU A 47 -2.83 -12.72 -4.49
C GLU A 47 -2.42 -13.34 -5.83
N VAL A 48 -1.13 -13.67 -5.98
CA VAL A 48 -0.57 -14.28 -7.20
C VAL A 48 -1.02 -15.74 -7.36
N LYS A 49 -1.68 -16.08 -8.46
CA LYS A 49 -2.16 -17.46 -8.71
C LYS A 49 -1.01 -18.43 -8.99
N GLY A 50 -1.22 -19.69 -8.63
CA GLY A 50 -0.26 -20.78 -8.86
C GLY A 50 0.85 -20.90 -7.80
N ASP A 51 0.91 -19.95 -6.86
CA ASP A 51 1.78 -20.03 -5.69
C ASP A 51 1.01 -20.59 -4.49
N ASP A 52 1.64 -21.48 -3.71
CA ASP A 52 1.08 -21.92 -2.43
C ASP A 52 1.07 -20.75 -1.44
N MET A 53 -0.12 -20.30 -1.07
CA MET A 53 -0.34 -19.05 -0.32
C MET A 53 0.05 -19.15 1.15
N LYS A 54 0.21 -20.36 1.69
CA LYS A 54 0.38 -20.59 3.14
C LYS A 54 1.69 -20.03 3.70
N ASP A 55 2.75 -19.94 2.89
CA ASP A 55 4.10 -19.58 3.35
C ASP A 55 4.69 -18.36 2.59
N LYS A 56 3.87 -17.58 1.89
CA LYS A 56 4.38 -16.49 1.04
C LYS A 56 4.45 -15.18 1.81
N SER A 57 5.58 -14.50 1.63
CA SER A 57 5.78 -13.15 2.15
C SER A 57 4.76 -12.18 1.56
N VAL A 58 4.31 -11.24 2.40
CA VAL A 58 3.44 -10.13 1.98
C VAL A 58 4.34 -8.94 1.68
N HIS A 59 4.20 -8.40 0.47
CA HIS A 59 4.92 -7.24 0.00
C HIS A 59 4.01 -6.01 0.02
N TRP A 60 4.51 -4.93 0.62
CA TRP A 60 3.94 -3.60 0.52
C TRP A 60 4.72 -2.84 -0.55
N VAL A 61 4.14 -2.71 -1.73
CA VAL A 61 4.73 -1.99 -2.86
C VAL A 61 4.34 -0.53 -2.72
N PHE A 62 5.31 0.32 -2.42
CA PHE A 62 5.10 1.76 -2.33
C PHE A 62 5.10 2.37 -3.72
N VAL A 63 4.04 3.09 -4.04
CA VAL A 63 3.79 3.67 -5.37
C VAL A 63 3.38 5.13 -5.28
N GLU A 64 3.66 5.87 -6.34
CA GLU A 64 3.20 7.24 -6.49
C GLU A 64 1.69 7.26 -6.79
N CYS A 65 0.95 8.15 -6.12
CA CYS A 65 -0.49 8.30 -6.25
C CYS A 65 -0.93 9.70 -5.80
N ASP A 66 -2.21 10.05 -5.98
CA ASP A 66 -2.82 11.32 -5.53
C ASP A 66 -3.02 11.39 -4.00
N TYR A 67 -2.05 10.90 -3.23
CA TYR A 67 -1.98 11.02 -1.79
C TYR A 67 -0.62 11.58 -1.38
N TRP A 68 -0.62 12.57 -0.48
CA TRP A 68 0.57 13.39 -0.18
C TRP A 68 1.78 12.58 0.33
N SER A 69 1.55 11.42 0.94
CA SER A 69 2.59 10.52 1.44
C SER A 69 2.82 9.28 0.55
N GLY A 70 2.22 9.23 -0.65
CA GLY A 70 2.17 8.06 -1.52
C GLY A 70 1.21 6.97 -1.05
N CYS A 71 1.15 5.88 -1.81
CA CYS A 71 0.23 4.76 -1.56
C CYS A 71 0.99 3.44 -1.42
N TYR A 72 0.38 2.50 -0.70
CA TYR A 72 0.83 1.11 -0.69
C TYR A 72 -0.14 0.19 -1.42
N MET A 73 0.41 -0.63 -2.32
CA MET A 73 -0.27 -1.78 -2.88
C MET A 73 0.17 -3.04 -2.11
N ARG A 74 -0.78 -3.77 -1.54
CA ARG A 74 -0.51 -5.04 -0.84
C ARG A 74 -0.50 -6.19 -1.83
N CYS A 75 0.59 -6.96 -1.87
CA CYS A 75 0.73 -8.11 -2.76
C CYS A 75 1.35 -9.32 -2.05
N GLN A 76 0.72 -10.48 -2.18
CA GLN A 76 1.17 -11.75 -1.64
C GLN A 76 1.59 -12.67 -2.78
N GLY A 77 2.85 -13.12 -2.73
CA GLY A 77 3.47 -13.92 -3.78
C GLY A 77 4.93 -13.50 -4.03
N PRO A 78 5.56 -13.97 -5.10
CA PRO A 78 6.95 -13.63 -5.42
C PRO A 78 7.13 -12.13 -5.69
N ILE A 79 8.13 -11.51 -5.06
CA ILE A 79 8.42 -10.07 -5.20
C ILE A 79 8.54 -9.60 -6.66
N LYS A 80 9.15 -10.41 -7.54
CA LYS A 80 9.27 -10.08 -8.97
C LYS A 80 7.91 -10.01 -9.65
N THR A 81 7.01 -10.92 -9.31
CA THR A 81 5.64 -10.94 -9.84
C THR A 81 4.84 -9.76 -9.31
N CYS A 82 4.95 -9.45 -8.02
CA CYS A 82 4.30 -8.26 -7.42
C CYS A 82 4.73 -6.95 -8.10
N LYS A 83 6.03 -6.77 -8.35
CA LYS A 83 6.54 -5.62 -9.12
C LYS A 83 5.97 -5.59 -10.54
N SER A 84 5.97 -6.74 -11.24
CA SER A 84 5.42 -6.83 -12.59
C SER A 84 3.93 -6.48 -12.65
N ILE A 85 3.13 -6.94 -11.68
CA ILE A 85 1.70 -6.63 -11.59
C ILE A 85 1.50 -5.13 -11.36
N ALA A 86 2.22 -4.52 -10.42
CA ALA A 86 2.12 -3.08 -10.16
C ALA A 86 2.41 -2.26 -11.42
N THR A 87 3.53 -2.52 -12.10
CA THR A 87 3.90 -1.81 -13.34
C THR A 87 2.85 -2.02 -14.45
N LYS A 88 2.40 -3.26 -14.67
CA LYS A 88 1.36 -3.56 -15.68
C LYS A 88 -0.01 -2.97 -15.34
N SER A 89 -0.26 -2.69 -14.06
CA SER A 89 -1.45 -1.99 -13.58
C SER A 89 -1.35 -0.46 -13.74
N GLY A 90 -0.23 0.04 -14.28
CA GLY A 90 0.04 1.46 -14.47
C GLY A 90 0.44 2.18 -13.19
N LEU A 91 0.96 1.46 -12.19
CA LEU A 91 1.48 2.06 -10.96
C LEU A 91 2.98 2.30 -11.10
N ASP A 92 3.44 3.49 -10.68
CA ASP A 92 4.86 3.81 -10.63
C ASP A 92 5.45 3.42 -9.27
N ILE A 93 6.45 2.54 -9.29
CA ILE A 93 6.98 1.89 -8.09
C ILE A 93 8.21 2.66 -7.61
N ALA A 94 8.14 3.19 -6.39
CA ALA A 94 9.31 3.81 -5.76
C ALA A 94 10.13 2.79 -4.95
N TYR A 95 9.51 1.96 -4.10
CA TYR A 95 10.21 0.90 -3.36
C TYR A 95 9.26 -0.23 -2.91
N VAL A 96 9.81 -1.31 -2.38
CA VAL A 96 9.04 -2.45 -1.86
C VAL A 96 9.53 -2.81 -0.45
N VAL A 97 8.60 -2.88 0.49
CA VAL A 97 8.82 -3.40 1.84
C VAL A 97 8.29 -4.82 1.89
N THR A 98 9.11 -5.77 2.36
CA THR A 98 8.71 -7.17 2.47
C THR A 98 8.46 -7.51 3.92
N ASN A 99 7.27 -8.03 4.22
CA ASN A 99 6.98 -8.67 5.48
C ASN A 99 7.11 -10.18 5.28
N HIS A 100 8.13 -10.76 5.89
CA HIS A 100 8.32 -12.21 5.90
C HIS A 100 7.32 -12.80 6.88
N ALA A 101 6.41 -13.65 6.38
CA ALA A 101 5.67 -14.55 7.25
C ALA A 101 6.72 -15.52 7.86
N ASN A 102 6.77 -15.60 9.19
CA ASN A 102 7.58 -16.58 9.91
C ASN A 102 7.00 -17.98 9.76
#